data_AF-A0A6L8XPT7-F1
#
_entry.id   AF-A0A6L8XPT7-F1
#
_cell.length_a   1.000
_cell.length_b   1.000
_cell.length_c   1.000
_cell.angle_alpha   90.00
_cell.angle_beta   90.00
_cell.angle_gamma   90.00
#
_symmetry.space_group_name_H-M   'P 1'
#
loop_
_entity.id
_entity.type
_entity.pdbx_description
1 polymer ?
#
loop_
_entity_poly.entity_id
_entity_poly.type
_entity_poly.pdbx_seq_one_letter_code
_entity_poly.pdbx_strand_id
1 'polypeptide(L)'
;MPKKLQNTLTEYSFSKKDIIGVADEPEEDYDLLTVIIIRLGKETEEKGIFDYLKGLFTGDIKRIQRYSHIEWSEPFQEEASKMTGFGDMIYERGIQQGMQQGIQQGRHEGMILGALMSGKTPEEVSKMLNLPLEEIKKVQEQQMTVNK
;
A
#
# COMPACT_ATOMS: atom_id res chain seq x y z
N MET A 1 0.44 13.35 -10.58
CA MET A 1 0.64 12.93 -11.97
C MET A 1 -0.64 13.17 -12.78
N PRO A 2 -0.59 13.88 -13.92
CA PRO A 2 -1.77 14.11 -14.77
C PRO A 2 -2.46 12.80 -15.16
N LYS A 3 -3.80 12.73 -15.10
CA LYS A 3 -4.57 11.49 -15.39
C LYS A 3 -4.18 10.86 -16.73
N LYS A 4 -4.03 11.68 -17.78
CA LYS A 4 -3.65 11.25 -19.14
C LYS A 4 -2.29 10.57 -19.28
N LEU A 5 -1.40 10.69 -18.28
CA LEU A 5 -0.05 10.11 -18.31
C LEU A 5 0.09 8.92 -17.36
N GLN A 6 -0.95 8.63 -16.56
CA GLN A 6 -0.94 7.50 -15.64
C GLN A 6 -1.01 6.19 -16.41
N ASN A 7 -0.38 5.15 -15.85
CA ASN A 7 -0.32 3.80 -16.39
C ASN A 7 0.25 3.80 -17.83
N THR A 8 1.35 4.54 -18.03
CA THR A 8 2.08 4.57 -19.30
C THR A 8 3.48 4.00 -19.13
N LEU A 9 3.97 3.34 -20.19
CA LEU A 9 5.35 2.96 -20.37
C LEU A 9 5.84 3.71 -21.60
N THR A 10 6.86 4.55 -21.43
CA THR A 10 7.41 5.35 -22.52
C THR A 10 8.89 5.10 -22.62
N GLU A 11 9.33 4.70 -23.79
CA GLU A 11 10.72 4.60 -24.16
C GLU A 11 11.16 5.90 -24.83
N TYR A 12 12.34 6.37 -24.44
CA TYR A 12 13.09 7.38 -25.16
C TYR A 12 14.39 6.72 -25.62
N SER A 13 14.60 6.68 -26.92
CA SER A 13 15.79 6.17 -27.58
C SER A 13 16.43 7.26 -28.43
N PHE A 14 17.72 7.10 -28.70
CA PHE A 14 18.45 8.00 -29.60
C PHE A 14 18.49 7.38 -30.99
N SER A 15 18.39 8.22 -32.02
CA SER A 15 18.68 7.80 -33.39
C SER A 15 19.56 8.83 -34.05
N LYS A 16 20.61 8.36 -34.72
CA LYS A 16 21.51 9.20 -35.48
C LYS A 16 20.84 9.63 -36.78
N LYS A 17 21.01 10.91 -37.13
CA LYS A 17 20.59 11.44 -38.42
C LYS A 17 21.61 12.47 -38.89
N ASP A 18 22.28 12.15 -39.99
CA ASP A 18 23.23 13.06 -40.62
C ASP A 18 22.47 14.12 -41.45
N ILE A 19 22.77 15.40 -41.22
CA ILE A 19 22.14 16.54 -41.93
C ILE A 19 23.07 17.11 -43.00
N ILE A 20 24.39 17.15 -42.74
CA ILE A 20 25.44 17.57 -43.69
C ILE A 20 26.65 16.66 -43.49
N GLY A 21 27.19 16.11 -44.58
CA GLY A 21 28.20 15.07 -44.52
C GLY A 21 27.60 13.71 -44.15
N VAL A 22 28.40 12.66 -44.25
CA VAL A 22 28.04 11.30 -43.83
C VAL A 22 29.15 10.79 -42.94
N ALA A 23 28.80 10.32 -41.75
CA ALA A 23 29.73 9.69 -40.83
C ALA A 23 29.37 8.20 -40.70
N ASP A 24 30.25 7.33 -41.19
CA ASP A 24 30.12 5.88 -41.06
C ASP A 24 30.54 5.47 -39.64
N GLU A 25 29.56 5.37 -38.76
CA GLU A 25 29.69 5.05 -37.34
C GLU A 25 28.64 3.97 -37.04
N PRO A 26 29.05 2.83 -36.47
CA PRO A 26 28.12 1.75 -36.19
C PRO A 26 27.18 2.12 -35.03
N GLU A 27 25.99 1.53 -35.01
CA GLU A 27 24.95 1.83 -34.02
C GLU A 27 25.42 1.57 -32.58
N GLU A 28 26.22 0.52 -32.37
CA GLU A 28 26.78 0.16 -31.07
C GLU A 28 27.72 1.22 -30.47
N ASP A 29 28.27 2.12 -31.28
CA ASP A 29 29.16 3.18 -30.82
C ASP A 29 28.40 4.42 -30.32
N TYR A 30 27.17 4.66 -30.80
CA TYR A 30 26.39 5.84 -30.42
C TYR A 30 25.09 5.55 -29.64
N ASP A 31 24.45 4.39 -29.82
CA ASP A 31 23.21 4.03 -29.13
C ASP A 31 23.49 3.35 -27.78
N LEU A 32 24.02 4.14 -26.84
CA LEU A 32 24.48 3.66 -25.54
C LEU A 32 23.45 3.85 -24.41
N LEU A 33 22.32 4.51 -24.67
CA LEU A 33 21.36 4.90 -23.63
C LEU A 33 19.91 4.77 -24.11
N THR A 34 19.17 3.89 -23.46
CA THR A 34 17.71 3.82 -23.54
C THR A 34 17.09 4.23 -22.21
N VAL A 35 16.15 5.17 -22.23
CA VAL A 35 15.42 5.61 -21.03
C VAL A 35 13.99 5.08 -21.08
N ILE A 36 13.66 4.16 -20.17
CA ILE A 36 12.30 3.67 -19.99
C ILE A 36 11.66 4.36 -18.78
N ILE A 37 10.57 5.09 -19.01
CA ILE A 37 9.79 5.74 -17.96
C ILE A 37 8.49 4.97 -17.76
N ILE A 38 8.34 4.37 -16.57
CA ILE A 38 7.12 3.72 -16.11
C ILE A 38 6.37 4.68 -15.18
N ARG A 39 5.13 5.04 -15.54
CA ARG A 39 4.31 5.98 -14.78
C ARG A 39 3.13 5.27 -14.16
N LEU A 40 3.18 4.99 -12.85
CA LEU A 40 2.10 4.31 -12.14
C LEU A 40 1.05 5.30 -11.61
N GLY A 41 -0.21 5.04 -11.93
CA GLY A 41 -1.36 5.80 -11.44
C GLY A 41 -1.86 5.40 -10.06
N LYS A 42 -2.60 6.31 -9.40
CA LYS A 42 -3.26 6.02 -8.11
C LYS A 42 -4.37 4.98 -8.24
N GLU A 43 -5.04 4.95 -9.39
CA GLU A 43 -6.05 3.95 -9.73
C GLU A 43 -5.61 3.20 -10.99
N THR A 44 -5.85 1.90 -10.98
CA THR A 44 -5.65 1.03 -12.14
C THR A 44 -6.88 0.15 -12.19
N GLU A 45 -7.83 0.53 -13.04
CA GLU A 45 -9.00 -0.31 -13.33
C GLU A 45 -8.61 -1.48 -14.24
N GLU A 46 -7.51 -1.32 -14.99
CA GLU A 46 -6.99 -2.33 -15.90
C GLU A 46 -6.13 -3.38 -15.17
N LYS A 47 -6.41 -4.65 -15.47
CA LYS A 47 -5.59 -5.80 -15.09
C LYS A 47 -4.41 -5.93 -16.07
N GLY A 48 -3.27 -6.40 -15.60
CA GLY A 48 -2.06 -6.59 -16.43
C GLY A 48 -0.79 -6.09 -15.78
N ILE A 49 0.20 -5.70 -16.58
CA ILE A 49 1.55 -5.36 -16.10
C ILE A 49 1.56 -4.20 -15.09
N PHE A 50 0.74 -3.16 -15.29
CA PHE A 50 0.67 -2.05 -14.33
C PHE A 50 0.01 -2.45 -13.02
N ASP A 51 -0.97 -3.35 -13.04
CA ASP A 51 -1.59 -3.92 -11.83
C ASP A 51 -0.59 -4.80 -11.07
N TYR A 52 0.21 -5.59 -11.79
CA TYR A 52 1.28 -6.41 -11.23
C TYR A 52 2.40 -5.56 -10.63
N LEU A 53 2.96 -4.63 -11.39
CA LEU A 53 4.01 -3.71 -10.93
C LEU A 53 3.53 -2.89 -9.74
N LYS A 54 2.27 -2.45 -9.74
CA LYS A 54 1.68 -1.81 -8.57
C LYS A 54 1.65 -2.75 -7.38
N GLY A 55 1.32 -4.03 -7.56
CA GLY A 55 1.40 -5.04 -6.51
C GLY A 55 2.79 -5.12 -5.92
N LEU A 56 3.80 -5.27 -6.78
CA LEU A 56 5.22 -5.29 -6.40
C LEU A 56 5.61 -4.01 -5.65
N PHE A 57 5.39 -2.84 -6.23
CA PHE A 57 5.71 -1.53 -5.65
C PHE A 57 4.73 -1.05 -4.58
N THR A 58 3.83 -1.90 -4.06
CA THR A 58 3.02 -1.58 -2.87
C THR A 58 3.02 -2.69 -1.83
N GLY A 59 3.80 -3.76 -2.07
CA GLY A 59 3.83 -4.93 -1.20
C GLY A 59 2.49 -5.68 -1.15
N ASP A 60 1.64 -5.57 -2.16
CA ASP A 60 0.34 -6.24 -2.19
C ASP A 60 0.49 -7.67 -2.75
N ILE A 61 0.87 -8.60 -1.87
CA ILE A 61 1.11 -10.01 -2.20
C ILE A 61 -0.10 -10.64 -2.90
N LYS A 62 -1.32 -10.36 -2.44
CA LYS A 62 -2.56 -10.89 -3.05
C LYS A 62 -2.72 -10.42 -4.49
N ARG A 63 -2.30 -9.19 -4.80
CA ARG A 63 -2.29 -8.65 -6.17
C ARG A 63 -1.20 -9.28 -7.03
N ILE A 64 0.00 -9.48 -6.48
CA ILE A 64 1.12 -10.12 -7.18
C ILE A 64 0.77 -11.58 -7.55
N GLN A 65 0.18 -12.32 -6.62
CA GLN A 65 -0.28 -13.70 -6.79
C GLN A 65 -1.21 -13.93 -7.97
N ARG A 66 -1.96 -12.91 -8.41
CA ARG A 66 -2.86 -13.05 -9.57
C ARG A 66 -2.11 -13.26 -10.90
N TYR A 67 -0.84 -12.88 -10.95
CA TYR A 67 -0.02 -12.91 -12.17
C TYR A 67 1.21 -13.82 -12.02
N SER A 68 1.67 -14.06 -10.80
CA SER A 68 2.78 -14.96 -10.53
C SER A 68 2.30 -16.37 -10.22
N HIS A 69 2.93 -17.38 -10.80
CA HIS A 69 2.77 -18.79 -10.39
C HIS A 69 3.70 -19.15 -9.22
N ILE A 70 4.16 -18.16 -8.46
CA ILE A 70 5.05 -18.32 -7.31
C ILE A 70 4.19 -18.78 -6.12
N GLU A 71 4.60 -19.85 -5.45
CA GLU A 71 4.02 -20.22 -4.16
C GLU A 71 4.51 -19.26 -3.08
N TRP A 72 3.59 -18.47 -2.51
CA TRP A 72 3.91 -17.53 -1.44
C TRP A 72 3.76 -18.20 -0.07
N SER A 73 4.65 -19.15 0.23
CA SER A 73 4.74 -19.76 1.55
C SER A 73 5.09 -18.73 2.63
N GLU A 74 4.73 -18.99 3.89
CA GLU A 74 5.10 -18.10 5.01
C GLU A 74 6.60 -17.79 5.07
N PRO A 75 7.52 -18.77 4.92
CA PRO A 75 8.96 -18.50 4.90
C PRO A 75 9.37 -17.55 3.76
N PHE A 76 8.80 -17.74 2.56
CA PHE A 76 9.12 -16.89 1.41
C PHE A 76 8.62 -15.46 1.59
N GLN A 77 7.45 -15.27 2.20
CA GLN A 77 6.94 -13.94 2.55
C GLN A 77 7.85 -13.23 3.57
N GLU A 78 8.34 -13.97 4.56
CA GLU A 78 9.28 -13.45 5.56
C GLU A 78 10.62 -13.04 4.91
N GLU A 79 11.16 -13.85 4.00
CA GLU A 79 12.37 -13.50 3.24
C GLU A 79 12.16 -12.29 2.32
N ALA A 80 11.05 -12.25 1.57
CA ALA A 80 10.72 -11.11 0.72
C ALA A 80 10.59 -9.81 1.53
N SER A 81 10.03 -9.88 2.73
CA SER A 81 9.94 -8.74 3.66
C SER A 81 11.29 -8.23 4.18
N LYS A 82 12.37 -9.00 4.00
CA LYS A 82 13.75 -8.59 4.37
C LYS A 82 14.51 -7.98 3.19
N MET A 83 13.98 -8.07 1.95
CA MET A 83 14.62 -7.48 0.78
C MET A 83 14.56 -5.95 0.86
N THR A 84 15.67 -5.28 0.55
CA THR A 84 15.72 -3.80 0.56
C THR A 84 14.74 -3.22 -0.47
N GLY A 85 14.09 -2.11 -0.12
CA GLY A 85 13.03 -1.49 -0.93
C GLY A 85 11.67 -2.16 -0.79
N PHE A 86 11.54 -3.47 -1.07
CA PHE A 86 10.26 -4.19 -0.92
C PHE A 86 9.89 -4.38 0.55
N GLY A 87 10.86 -4.80 1.37
CA GLY A 87 10.73 -4.95 2.82
C GLY A 87 10.46 -3.64 3.54
N ASP A 88 11.19 -2.57 3.19
CA ASP A 88 10.99 -1.23 3.74
C ASP A 88 9.54 -0.76 3.53
N MET A 89 9.01 -1.02 2.34
CA MET A 89 7.64 -0.65 1.99
C MET A 89 6.59 -1.49 2.73
N ILE A 90 6.80 -2.80 2.89
CA ILE A 90 5.92 -3.64 3.73
C ILE A 90 5.92 -3.12 5.16
N TYR A 91 7.10 -2.79 5.69
CA TYR A 91 7.27 -2.26 7.03
C TYR A 91 6.56 -0.90 7.22
N GLU A 92 6.83 0.08 6.35
CA GLU A 92 6.19 1.40 6.40
C GLU A 92 4.67 1.30 6.31
N ARG A 93 4.16 0.42 5.43
CA ARG A 93 2.72 0.16 5.32
C ARG A 93 2.16 -0.46 6.60
N GLY A 94 2.86 -1.42 7.20
CA GLY A 94 2.49 -2.02 8.47
C GLY A 94 2.38 -0.97 9.58
N ILE A 95 3.34 -0.06 9.67
CA ILE A 95 3.31 1.07 10.63
C ILE A 95 2.12 2.00 10.36
N GLN A 96 1.90 2.40 9.10
CA GLN A 96 0.77 3.28 8.75
C GLN A 96 -0.58 2.64 9.06
N GLN A 97 -0.76 1.36 8.71
CA GLN A 97 -1.99 0.62 9.00
C GLN A 97 -2.19 0.44 10.50
N GLY A 98 -1.14 0.09 11.25
CA GLY A 98 -1.19 -0.03 12.70
C GLY A 98 -1.53 1.30 13.38
N MET A 99 -0.94 2.41 12.94
CA MET A 99 -1.27 3.74 13.45
C MET A 99 -2.71 4.14 13.13
N GLN A 100 -3.17 3.88 11.90
CA GLN A 100 -4.54 4.19 11.50
C GLN A 100 -5.57 3.37 12.28
N GLN A 101 -5.33 2.06 12.45
CA GLN A 101 -6.15 1.18 13.26
C GLN A 101 -6.14 1.62 14.73
N GLY A 102 -4.97 1.93 15.28
CA GLY A 102 -4.84 2.42 16.66
C GLY A 102 -5.58 3.74 16.90
N ILE A 103 -5.52 4.69 15.97
CA ILE A 103 -6.29 5.94 16.06
C ILE A 103 -7.79 5.68 15.99
N GLN A 104 -8.25 4.83 15.07
CA GLN A 104 -9.67 4.49 14.95
C GLN A 104 -10.17 3.77 16.21
N GLN A 105 -9.43 2.77 16.68
CA GLN A 105 -9.74 2.04 17.89
C GLN A 105 -9.75 2.98 19.11
N GLY A 106 -8.72 3.81 19.30
CA GLY A 106 -8.66 4.76 20.41
C GLY A 106 -9.78 5.82 20.38
N ARG A 107 -10.18 6.28 19.20
CA ARG A 107 -11.37 7.13 19.06
C ARG A 107 -12.65 6.40 19.43
N HIS A 108 -12.81 5.17 18.96
CA HIS A 108 -13.98 4.35 19.20
C HIS A 108 -14.14 4.02 20.69
N GLU A 109 -13.08 3.52 21.31
CA GLU A 109 -13.01 3.26 22.75
C GLU A 109 -13.21 4.55 23.56
N GLY A 110 -12.60 5.66 23.14
CA GLY A 110 -12.77 6.95 23.78
C GLY A 110 -14.22 7.46 23.78
N MET A 111 -14.98 7.21 22.72
CA MET A 111 -16.42 7.54 22.68
C MET A 111 -17.22 6.68 23.66
N ILE A 112 -16.96 5.37 23.71
CA ILE A 112 -17.63 4.45 24.64
C ILE A 112 -17.33 4.86 26.09
N LEU A 113 -16.05 5.06 26.41
CA LEU A 113 -15.60 5.41 27.75
C LEU A 113 -16.10 6.79 28.18
N GLY A 114 -16.08 7.78 27.30
CA GLY A 114 -16.64 9.11 27.57
C GLY A 114 -18.14 9.04 27.90
N ALA A 115 -18.90 8.21 27.18
CA ALA A 115 -20.32 8.01 27.45
C ALA A 115 -20.56 7.31 28.80
N LEU A 116 -19.80 6.25 29.11
CA LEU A 116 -19.87 5.55 30.41
C LEU A 116 -19.49 6.47 31.59
N MET A 117 -18.41 7.25 31.45
CA MET A 117 -17.98 8.21 32.49
C MET A 117 -18.98 9.35 32.71
N SER A 118 -19.81 9.66 31.71
CA SER A 118 -20.93 10.61 31.87
C SER A 118 -22.11 10.04 32.67
N GLY A 119 -21.99 8.80 33.18
CA GLY A 119 -22.99 8.13 34.01
C GLY A 119 -24.00 7.29 33.23
N LYS A 120 -23.81 7.09 31.92
CA LYS A 120 -24.69 6.24 31.09
C LYS A 120 -24.44 4.77 31.34
N THR A 121 -25.48 3.96 31.28
CA THR A 121 -25.32 2.50 31.38
C THR A 121 -24.82 1.90 30.04
N PRO A 122 -24.19 0.71 30.06
CA PRO A 122 -23.77 0.03 28.83
C PRO A 122 -24.90 -0.15 27.80
N GLU A 123 -26.14 -0.35 28.26
CA GLU A 123 -27.32 -0.47 27.41
C GLU A 123 -27.69 0.85 26.72
N GLU A 124 -27.54 1.97 27.41
CA GLU A 124 -27.78 3.31 26.84
C GLU A 124 -26.70 3.68 25.82
N VAL A 125 -25.44 3.34 26.10
CA VAL A 125 -24.32 3.56 25.18
C VAL A 125 -24.48 2.69 23.92
N SER A 126 -24.92 1.43 24.07
CA SER A 126 -25.22 0.52 22.96
C SER A 126 -26.24 1.11 22.01
N LYS A 127 -27.34 1.64 22.55
CA LYS A 127 -28.38 2.32 21.77
C LYS A 127 -27.89 3.61 21.14
N MET A 128 -27.10 4.42 21.85
CA MET A 128 -26.60 5.71 21.38
C MET A 128 -25.61 5.57 20.23
N LEU A 129 -24.68 4.63 20.34
CA LEU A 129 -23.62 4.42 19.35
C LEU A 129 -24.00 3.38 18.29
N ASN A 130 -25.16 2.72 18.44
CA ASN A 130 -25.62 1.61 17.62
C ASN A 130 -24.58 0.47 17.54
N LEU A 131 -24.04 0.11 18.72
CA LEU A 131 -22.99 -0.90 18.87
C LEU A 131 -23.49 -2.10 19.68
N PRO A 132 -22.95 -3.31 19.44
CA PRO A 132 -23.24 -4.48 20.25
C PRO A 132 -22.89 -4.25 21.73
N LEU A 133 -23.75 -4.74 22.62
CA LEU A 133 -23.51 -4.65 24.07
C LEU A 133 -22.24 -5.37 24.52
N GLU A 134 -21.86 -6.44 23.82
CA GLU A 134 -20.61 -7.17 24.06
C GLU A 134 -19.37 -6.30 23.82
N GLU A 135 -19.39 -5.46 22.78
CA GLU A 135 -18.27 -4.57 22.43
C GLU A 135 -18.05 -3.52 23.52
N ILE A 136 -19.13 -2.93 24.05
CA ILE A 136 -19.07 -1.95 25.14
C ILE A 136 -18.55 -2.57 26.43
N LYS A 137 -19.04 -3.77 26.78
CA LYS A 137 -18.58 -4.50 27.97
C LYS A 137 -17.09 -4.84 27.89
N LYS A 138 -16.63 -5.26 26.71
CA LYS A 138 -15.21 -5.55 26.47
C LYS A 138 -14.32 -4.33 26.71
N VAL A 139 -14.71 -3.15 26.21
CA VAL A 139 -13.97 -1.89 26.44
C VAL A 139 -13.96 -1.51 27.93
N GLN A 140 -15.09 -1.68 28.62
CA GLN A 140 -15.21 -1.42 30.05
C GLN A 140 -14.30 -2.35 30.89
N GLU A 141 -14.26 -3.64 30.57
CA GLU A 141 -13.39 -4.63 31.24
C GLU A 141 -11.91 -4.34 31.02
N GLN A 142 -11.52 -4.01 29.79
CA GLN A 142 -10.14 -3.65 29.45
C GLN A 142 -9.65 -2.44 30.26
N GLN A 143 -10.49 -1.42 30.44
CA GLN A 143 -10.15 -0.26 31.28
C GLN A 143 -9.93 -0.62 32.76
N MET A 144 -10.74 -1.54 33.30
CA MET A 144 -10.58 -2.01 34.70
C MET A 144 -9.31 -2.82 34.90
N THR A 145 -8.83 -3.53 33.87
CA THR A 145 -7.56 -4.28 33.95
C THR A 145 -6.31 -3.41 33.84
N VAL A 146 -6.38 -2.27 33.13
CA VAL A 146 -5.26 -1.33 32.99
C VAL A 146 -5.07 -0.46 34.24
N ASN A 147 -6.12 -0.25 35.03
CA ASN A 147 -6.08 0.53 36.27
C ASN A 147 -5.78 -0.30 37.54
N LYS A 148 -5.42 -1.58 37.38
CA LYS A 148 -4.95 -2.47 38.46
C LYS A 148 -3.43 -2.51 38.49
#